data_AF-A0A0T9MSI7-F1
#
_entry.id   AF-A0A0T9MSI7-F1
#
_cell.length_a   1.000
_cell.length_b   1.000
_cell.length_c   1.000
_cell.angle_alpha   90.00
_cell.angle_beta   90.00
_cell.angle_gamma   90.00
#
_symmetry.space_group_name_H-M   'P 1'
#
loop_
_entity.id
_entity.type
_entity.pdbx_description
1 polymer ?
#
loop_
_entity_poly.entity_id
_entity_poly.type
_entity_poly.pdbx_seq_one_letter_code
_entity_poly.pdbx_strand_id
1 'polypeptide(L)'
;MLSKEPVRIRHDWNVAVVAHCDFCSHSKMTVPHADGGRICASCCDSEFLSSWQNYARNLATELLSLREQLAELKALEPIGYVGNSDLYALSTGDLGCIAPYNAFEGIPLFTAAKPAEMPRHIYSMLVNELRDVPAIGCKRELIIGVLNRHGVTAEPVQFDPPAAK
;
A
#
# COMPACT_ATOMS: atom_id res chain seq x y z
N MET A 1 -6.18 5.16 2.24
CA MET A 1 -5.89 6.40 1.48
C MET A 1 -5.71 7.47 2.54
N LEU A 2 -4.51 7.99 2.74
CA LEU A 2 -4.27 9.00 3.77
C LEU A 2 -5.27 10.14 3.59
N SER A 3 -6.11 10.34 4.61
CA SER A 3 -7.04 11.47 4.65
C SER A 3 -6.22 12.77 4.50
N LYS A 4 -6.68 13.74 3.72
CA LYS A 4 -5.97 15.03 3.64
C LYS A 4 -6.03 15.72 5.01
N GLU A 5 -4.92 16.36 5.40
CA GLU A 5 -4.83 17.13 6.64
C GLU A 5 -5.92 18.22 6.68
N PRO A 6 -6.64 18.38 7.81
CA PRO A 6 -7.63 19.43 7.95
C PRO A 6 -7.03 20.83 7.84
N VAL A 7 -7.49 21.61 6.86
CA VAL A 7 -7.08 23.01 6.69
C VAL A 7 -8.15 23.93 7.29
N ARG A 8 -7.71 24.91 8.09
CA ARG A 8 -8.63 25.90 8.66
C ARG A 8 -9.14 26.83 7.58
N ILE A 9 -10.45 26.91 7.43
CA ILE A 9 -11.09 27.89 6.55
C ILE A 9 -10.99 29.28 7.22
N ARG A 10 -10.31 30.20 6.55
CA ARG A 10 -10.18 31.58 7.02
C ARG A 10 -11.40 32.40 6.60
N HIS A 11 -12.13 32.89 7.58
CA HIS A 11 -13.26 33.80 7.36
C HIS A 11 -12.81 35.25 7.47
N ASP A 12 -13.39 36.14 6.66
CA ASP A 12 -13.24 37.58 6.82
C ASP A 12 -14.16 38.07 7.93
N TRP A 13 -13.58 38.35 9.10
CA TRP A 13 -14.34 38.85 10.25
C TRP A 13 -14.66 40.34 10.17
N ASN A 14 -14.12 41.07 9.18
CA ASN A 14 -14.47 42.48 8.99
C ASN A 14 -15.89 42.67 8.46
N VAL A 15 -16.46 41.64 7.81
CA VAL A 15 -17.85 41.63 7.35
C VAL A 15 -18.82 41.03 8.39
N ALA A 16 -18.34 40.79 9.61
CA ALA A 16 -19.14 40.14 10.65
C ALA A 16 -20.28 41.05 11.13
N VAL A 17 -21.45 40.45 11.34
CA VAL A 17 -22.65 41.14 11.83
C VAL A 17 -23.20 40.44 13.06
N VAL A 18 -23.82 41.20 13.98
CA VAL A 18 -24.57 40.62 15.10
C VAL A 18 -25.84 39.97 14.54
N ALA A 19 -25.88 38.65 14.55
CA ALA A 19 -27.04 37.87 14.13
C ALA A 19 -27.09 36.54 14.90
N HIS A 20 -28.16 35.79 14.72
CA HIS A 20 -28.22 34.43 15.25
C HIS A 20 -27.25 33.53 14.47
N CYS A 21 -26.46 32.77 15.21
CA CYS A 21 -25.62 31.71 14.67
C CYS A 21 -26.49 30.48 14.41
N ASP A 22 -26.48 29.95 13.19
CA ASP A 22 -27.32 28.81 12.81
C ASP A 22 -26.91 27.50 13.50
N PHE A 23 -25.70 27.45 14.07
CA PHE A 23 -25.14 26.26 14.71
C PHE A 23 -25.38 26.21 16.22
N CYS A 24 -25.43 27.37 16.90
CA CYS A 24 -25.64 27.44 18.35
C CYS A 24 -26.89 28.22 18.76
N SER A 25 -27.64 28.75 17.79
CA SER A 25 -28.88 29.53 17.99
C SER A 25 -28.75 30.77 18.88
N HIS A 26 -27.53 31.20 19.20
CA HIS A 26 -27.28 32.39 20.01
C HIS A 26 -26.98 33.60 19.12
N SER A 27 -27.47 34.77 19.55
CA SER A 27 -27.10 36.05 18.93
C SER A 27 -25.64 36.39 19.27
N LYS A 28 -24.78 36.42 18.25
CA LYS A 28 -23.33 36.66 18.37
C LYS A 28 -22.82 37.41 17.14
N MET A 29 -21.54 37.79 17.14
CA MET A 29 -20.85 38.17 15.90
C MET A 29 -20.74 36.95 14.99
N THR A 30 -21.30 37.07 13.79
CA THR A 30 -21.39 35.99 12.81
C THR A 30 -20.93 36.43 11.43
N VAL A 31 -20.42 35.47 10.66
CA VAL A 31 -20.02 35.64 9.26
C VAL A 31 -20.79 34.64 8.40
N PRO A 32 -20.93 34.88 7.08
CA PRO A 32 -21.48 33.88 6.16
C PRO A 32 -20.68 32.58 6.21
N HIS A 33 -21.39 31.46 6.31
CA HIS A 33 -20.84 30.11 6.21
C HIS A 33 -20.92 29.61 4.76
N ALA A 34 -20.10 28.62 4.39
CA ALA A 34 -20.08 28.05 3.04
C ALA A 34 -21.44 27.48 2.61
N ASP A 35 -22.21 26.95 3.56
CA ASP A 35 -23.55 26.36 3.32
C ASP A 35 -24.68 27.39 3.20
N GLY A 36 -24.36 28.69 3.13
CA GLY A 36 -25.34 29.77 3.04
C GLY A 36 -25.93 30.23 4.38
N GLY A 37 -25.55 29.58 5.49
CA GLY A 37 -25.90 30.00 6.85
C GLY A 37 -24.96 31.07 7.44
N ARG A 38 -25.09 31.33 8.73
CA ARG A 38 -24.25 32.21 9.53
C ARG A 38 -23.61 31.46 10.69
N ILE A 39 -22.30 31.62 10.83
CA ILE A 39 -21.50 30.96 11.86
C ILE A 39 -20.82 31.97 12.77
N CYS A 40 -20.76 31.67 14.07
CA CYS A 40 -19.98 32.45 15.03
C CYS A 40 -18.56 31.88 15.19
N ALA A 41 -17.62 32.69 15.70
CA ALA A 41 -16.21 32.29 15.82
C ALA A 41 -16.01 31.01 16.63
N SER A 42 -16.75 30.87 17.74
CA SER A 42 -16.68 29.67 18.59
C SER A 42 -17.18 28.41 17.88
N CYS A 43 -18.20 28.50 17.03
CA CYS A 43 -18.68 27.36 16.25
C CYS A 43 -17.68 27.00 15.14
N CYS A 44 -17.06 28.00 14.50
CA CYS A 44 -16.00 27.79 13.51
C CYS A 44 -14.78 27.08 14.13
N ASP A 45 -14.36 27.48 15.34
CA ASP A 45 -13.28 26.82 16.07
C ASP A 45 -13.66 25.39 16.47
N SER A 46 -14.89 25.17 16.92
CA SER A 46 -15.39 23.85 17.27
C SER A 46 -15.40 22.91 16.07
N GLU A 47 -15.88 23.37 14.92
CA GLU A 47 -15.90 22.59 13.67
C GLU A 47 -14.48 22.20 13.25
N PHE A 48 -13.55 23.15 13.29
CA PHE A 48 -12.15 22.89 12.96
C PHE A 48 -11.53 21.87 13.93
N LEU A 49 -11.78 22.00 15.23
CA LEU A 49 -11.31 21.03 16.23
C LEU A 49 -11.92 19.64 16.02
N SER A 50 -13.21 19.54 15.71
CA SER A 50 -13.86 18.27 15.40
C SER A 50 -13.27 17.61 14.15
N SER A 51 -12.93 18.40 13.13
CA SER A 51 -12.24 17.91 11.93
C SER A 51 -10.88 17.28 12.29
N TRP A 52 -10.09 17.95 13.13
CA TRP A 52 -8.83 17.43 13.65
C TRP A 52 -8.98 16.16 14.48
N GLN A 53 -9.97 16.10 15.36
CA GLN A 53 -10.24 14.91 16.17
C GLN A 53 -10.61 13.71 15.30
N ASN A 54 -11.42 13.92 14.27
CA ASN A 54 -11.78 12.87 13.32
C ASN A 54 -10.56 12.41 12.50
N TYR A 55 -9.74 13.35 12.01
CA TYR A 55 -8.50 13.04 11.32
C TYR A 55 -7.54 12.20 12.19
N ALA A 56 -7.31 12.62 13.44
CA ALA A 56 -6.46 11.90 14.37
C ALA A 56 -6.98 10.49 14.66
N ARG A 57 -8.30 10.32 14.81
CA ARG A 57 -8.94 9.01 15.02
C ARG A 57 -8.71 8.09 13.82
N ASN A 58 -8.95 8.59 12.61
CA ASN A 58 -8.76 7.81 11.37
C ASN A 58 -7.29 7.40 11.19
N LEU A 59 -6.37 8.31 11.46
CA LEU A 59 -4.94 8.03 11.35
C LEU A 59 -4.49 6.99 12.40
N ALA A 60 -5.02 7.07 13.62
CA ALA A 60 -4.76 6.05 14.65
C ALA A 60 -5.26 4.66 14.23
N THR A 61 -6.44 4.57 13.60
CA THR A 61 -6.98 3.30 13.12
C THR A 61 -6.17 2.72 11.95
N GLU A 62 -5.74 3.55 11.00
CA GLU A 62 -4.89 3.09 9.88
C GLU A 62 -3.53 2.62 10.40
N LEU A 63 -2.91 3.34 11.34
CA LEU A 63 -1.65 2.93 11.96
C LEU A 63 -1.76 1.61 12.73
N LEU A 64 -2.88 1.38 13.41
CA LEU A 64 -3.13 0.11 14.09
C LEU A 64 -3.22 -1.03 13.06
N SER A 65 -4.03 -0.87 12.02
CA SER A 65 -4.20 -1.87 10.96
C SER A 65 -2.89 -2.18 10.24
N LEU A 66 -2.08 -1.16 9.91
CA LEU A 66 -0.75 -1.37 9.31
C LEU A 66 0.21 -2.08 10.26
N ARG A 67 0.15 -1.80 11.57
CA ARG A 67 0.96 -2.53 12.56
C ARG A 67 0.54 -3.99 12.69
N GLU A 68 -0.76 -4.27 12.63
CA GLU A 68 -1.29 -5.64 12.64
C GLU A 68 -0.84 -6.40 11.38
N GLN A 69 -0.99 -5.80 10.19
CA GLN A 69 -0.51 -6.39 8.93
C GLN A 69 1.01 -6.61 8.95
N LEU A 70 1.79 -5.67 9.50
CA LEU A 70 3.23 -5.84 9.66
C LEU A 70 3.58 -6.94 10.66
N ALA A 71 2.82 -7.09 11.75
CA ALA A 71 3.03 -8.16 12.72
C ALA A 71 2.71 -9.52 12.10
N GLU A 72 1.63 -9.63 11.33
CA GLU A 72 1.26 -10.84 10.59
C GLU A 72 2.34 -11.21 9.57
N LEU A 73 2.82 -10.25 8.76
CA LEU A 73 3.90 -10.47 7.81
C LEU A 73 5.21 -10.88 8.49
N LYS A 74 5.55 -10.30 9.64
CA LYS A 74 6.74 -10.67 10.42
C LYS A 74 6.63 -12.03 11.10
N ALA A 75 5.42 -12.52 11.35
CA ALA A 75 5.17 -13.83 11.91
C ALA A 75 5.26 -14.96 10.87
N LEU A 76 5.25 -14.63 9.57
CA LEU A 76 5.46 -15.62 8.51
C LEU A 76 6.88 -16.18 8.60
N GLU A 77 6.99 -17.51 8.52
CA GLU A 77 8.29 -18.16 8.36
C GLU A 77 8.85 -17.83 6.97
N PRO A 78 10.12 -17.39 6.87
CA PRO A 78 10.79 -17.22 5.59
C PRO A 78 10.83 -18.54 4.83
N ILE A 79 10.52 -18.51 3.53
CA ILE A 79 10.54 -19.70 2.66
C ILE A 79 11.94 -19.97 2.10
N GLY A 80 12.84 -18.99 2.23
CA GLY A 80 14.25 -19.09 1.88
C GLY A 80 14.99 -17.80 2.21
N TYR A 81 16.28 -17.79 1.93
CA TYR A 81 17.15 -16.64 2.12
C TYR A 81 17.98 -16.41 0.85
N VAL A 82 18.25 -15.15 0.52
CA VAL A 82 19.06 -14.77 -0.66
C VAL A 82 20.24 -13.94 -0.19
N GLY A 83 21.45 -14.25 -0.67
CA GLY A 83 22.65 -13.46 -0.37
C GLY A 83 22.64 -12.11 -1.10
N ASN A 84 23.35 -11.11 -0.58
CA ASN A 84 23.46 -9.79 -1.23
C ASN A 84 24.01 -9.85 -2.66
N SER A 85 24.93 -10.79 -2.94
CA SER A 85 25.46 -11.05 -4.29
C SER A 85 24.39 -11.56 -5.25
N ASP A 86 23.47 -12.38 -4.74
CA ASP A 86 22.41 -13.02 -5.53
C ASP A 86 21.28 -12.03 -5.84
N LEU A 87 21.07 -11.03 -4.98
CA LEU A 87 20.12 -9.94 -5.21
C LEU A 87 20.54 -9.07 -6.41
N TYR A 88 21.84 -8.80 -6.54
CA TYR A 88 22.40 -8.07 -7.68
C TYR A 88 22.24 -8.88 -8.97
N ALA A 89 22.54 -10.19 -8.93
CA ALA A 89 22.35 -11.09 -10.06
C ALA A 89 20.88 -11.18 -10.52
N LEU A 90 19.93 -11.24 -9.58
CA LEU A 90 18.48 -11.16 -9.87
C LEU A 90 18.09 -9.84 -10.53
N SER A 91 18.66 -8.72 -10.08
CA SER A 91 18.41 -7.39 -10.66
C SER A 91 18.98 -7.24 -12.07
N THR A 92 20.02 -8.01 -12.41
CA THR A 92 20.67 -8.01 -13.73
C THR A 92 20.25 -9.16 -14.63
N GLY A 93 19.30 -10.00 -14.20
CA GLY A 93 18.72 -11.08 -15.01
C GLY A 93 19.56 -12.36 -15.08
N ASP A 94 20.58 -12.49 -14.23
CA ASP A 94 21.43 -13.69 -14.15
C ASP A 94 20.93 -14.55 -12.98
N LEU A 95 20.35 -15.71 -13.28
CA LEU A 95 19.85 -16.65 -12.26
C LEU A 95 21.03 -17.40 -11.63
N GLY A 96 21.81 -16.69 -10.82
CA GLY A 96 22.77 -17.26 -9.89
C GLY A 96 22.03 -18.11 -8.84
N CYS A 97 22.60 -19.27 -8.52
CA CYS A 97 22.05 -20.32 -7.69
C CYS A 97 21.36 -19.80 -6.40
N ILE A 98 20.03 -19.97 -6.30
CA ILE A 98 19.33 -19.81 -5.01
C ILE A 98 19.84 -20.92 -4.09
N ALA A 99 20.73 -20.57 -3.15
CA ALA A 99 21.30 -21.54 -2.24
C ALA A 99 20.26 -21.99 -1.20
N PRO A 100 19.96 -23.30 -1.08
CA PRO A 100 19.09 -23.80 -0.04
C PRO A 100 19.87 -23.78 1.29
N TYR A 101 19.65 -22.73 2.07
CA TYR A 101 20.03 -22.55 3.48
C TYR A 101 21.51 -22.25 3.83
N ASN A 102 21.65 -21.17 4.62
CA ASN A 102 22.63 -20.93 5.71
C ASN A 102 24.10 -20.63 5.41
N ALA A 103 24.43 -19.97 4.29
CA ALA A 103 25.82 -19.56 4.09
C ALA A 103 26.14 -18.11 4.53
N PHE A 104 25.19 -17.17 4.51
CA PHE A 104 25.49 -15.75 4.74
C PHE A 104 24.31 -14.98 5.34
N GLU A 105 24.59 -13.78 5.89
CA GLU A 105 23.64 -12.72 6.25
C GLU A 105 22.71 -12.40 5.06
N GLY A 106 21.71 -13.25 4.85
CA GLY A 106 20.83 -13.22 3.70
C GLY A 106 19.53 -12.47 3.99
N ILE A 107 18.96 -11.87 2.96
CA ILE A 107 17.65 -11.22 3.01
C ILE A 107 16.58 -12.33 2.97
N PRO A 108 15.66 -12.38 3.96
CA PRO A 108 14.59 -13.39 4.00
C PRO A 108 13.58 -13.19 2.88
N LEU A 109 13.16 -14.29 2.24
CA LEU A 109 12.10 -14.32 1.24
C LEU A 109 10.78 -14.76 1.86
N PHE A 110 9.72 -13.97 1.63
CA PHE A 110 8.35 -14.28 2.05
C PHE A 110 7.47 -14.41 0.80
N THR A 111 6.54 -15.36 0.78
CA THR A 111 5.54 -15.45 -0.30
C THR A 111 4.22 -14.85 0.17
N ALA A 112 3.63 -13.96 -0.63
CA ALA A 112 2.30 -13.39 -0.35
C ALA A 112 1.16 -14.43 -0.37
N ALA A 113 1.39 -15.57 -1.02
CA ALA A 113 0.54 -16.75 -0.96
C ALA A 113 1.45 -17.98 -0.99
N LYS A 114 1.21 -18.94 -0.08
CA LYS A 114 1.80 -20.27 -0.19
C LYS A 114 1.39 -20.80 -1.58
N PRO A 115 2.30 -21.08 -2.51
CA PRO A 115 1.90 -21.69 -3.77
C PRO A 115 1.23 -23.01 -3.38
N ALA A 116 -0.04 -23.19 -3.78
CA ALA A 116 -0.68 -24.50 -3.72
C ALA A 116 0.30 -25.47 -4.36
N GLU A 117 0.69 -26.54 -3.62
CA GLU A 117 1.80 -27.43 -3.99
C GLU A 117 1.75 -27.70 -5.49
N MET A 118 2.64 -27.05 -6.25
CA MET A 118 2.63 -27.17 -7.69
C MET A 118 2.95 -28.64 -7.98
N PRO A 119 2.04 -29.40 -8.61
CA PRO A 119 2.28 -30.81 -8.85
C PRO A 119 3.63 -31.01 -9.54
N ARG A 120 4.46 -31.92 -9.04
CA ARG A 120 5.84 -32.13 -9.54
C ARG A 120 5.91 -32.28 -11.06
N HIS A 121 4.88 -32.88 -11.68
CA HIS A 121 4.81 -33.03 -13.13
C HIS A 121 4.65 -31.69 -13.88
N ILE A 122 3.93 -30.72 -13.32
CA ILE A 122 3.79 -29.36 -13.86
C ILE A 122 5.12 -28.61 -13.75
N TYR A 123 5.80 -28.73 -12.61
CA TYR A 123 7.14 -28.16 -12.43
C TYR A 123 8.15 -28.73 -13.43
N SER A 124 8.18 -30.06 -13.60
CA SER A 124 9.06 -30.72 -14.57
C SER A 124 8.74 -30.32 -16.03
N MET A 125 7.47 -30.13 -16.38
CA MET A 125 7.10 -29.61 -17.70
C MET A 125 7.58 -28.18 -17.92
N LEU A 126 7.38 -27.29 -16.95
CA LEU A 126 7.88 -25.91 -17.00
C LEU A 126 9.40 -25.87 -17.19
N VAL A 127 10.16 -26.63 -16.40
CA VAL A 127 11.63 -26.66 -16.51
C VAL A 127 12.08 -27.18 -17.87
N ASN A 128 11.38 -28.17 -18.43
CA ASN A 128 11.69 -28.71 -19.76
C ASN A 128 11.34 -27.71 -20.88
N GLU A 129 10.17 -27.07 -20.83
CA GLU A 129 9.77 -26.07 -21.84
C GLU A 129 10.65 -24.82 -21.81
N LEU A 130 11.22 -24.47 -20.64
CA LEU A 130 12.07 -23.28 -20.48
C LEU A 130 13.55 -23.53 -20.75
N ARG A 131 13.98 -24.80 -20.85
CA ARG A 131 15.38 -25.18 -21.02
C ARG A 131 15.99 -24.57 -22.29
N ASP A 132 15.20 -24.50 -23.36
CA ASP A 132 15.69 -24.12 -24.70
C ASP A 132 15.23 -22.72 -25.14
N VAL A 133 14.60 -21.94 -24.25
CA VAL A 133 14.14 -20.58 -24.59
C VAL A 133 15.31 -19.59 -24.44
N PRO A 134 15.74 -18.90 -25.51
CA PRO A 134 16.96 -18.08 -25.48
C PRO A 134 16.76 -16.68 -24.88
N ALA A 135 15.51 -16.21 -24.67
CA ALA A 135 15.22 -14.85 -24.22
C ALA A 135 14.29 -14.79 -22.99
N ILE A 136 14.63 -13.93 -22.02
CA ILE A 136 13.91 -13.77 -20.74
C ILE A 136 12.45 -13.30 -20.95
N GLY A 137 12.20 -12.40 -21.90
CA GLY A 137 10.85 -11.93 -22.23
C GLY A 137 9.93 -13.07 -22.69
N CYS A 138 10.44 -13.95 -23.56
CA CYS A 138 9.72 -15.12 -24.03
C CYS A 138 9.48 -16.15 -22.92
N LYS A 139 10.42 -16.31 -21.97
CA LYS A 139 10.25 -17.21 -20.82
C LYS A 139 9.09 -16.80 -19.93
N ARG A 140 8.91 -15.49 -19.68
CA ARG A 140 7.82 -14.98 -18.83
C ARG A 140 6.44 -15.31 -19.40
N GLU A 141 6.23 -15.06 -20.68
CA GLU A 141 4.96 -15.35 -21.37
C GLU A 141 4.68 -16.86 -21.39
N LEU A 142 5.71 -17.68 -21.58
CA LEU A 142 5.61 -19.14 -21.55
C LEU A 142 5.25 -19.66 -20.15
N ILE A 143 5.87 -19.12 -19.09
CA ILE A 143 5.55 -19.46 -17.70
C ILE A 143 4.08 -19.14 -17.39
N ILE A 144 3.63 -17.92 -17.71
CA ILE A 144 2.24 -17.51 -17.50
C ILE A 144 1.28 -18.41 -18.28
N GLY A 145 1.62 -18.74 -19.53
CA GLY A 145 0.84 -19.64 -20.39
C GLY A 145 0.70 -21.06 -19.82
N VAL A 146 1.79 -21.67 -19.34
CA VAL A 146 1.75 -23.01 -18.75
C VAL A 146 0.94 -23.02 -17.46
N LEU A 147 1.17 -22.05 -16.57
CA LEU A 147 0.48 -21.97 -15.28
C LEU A 147 -1.04 -21.80 -15.48
N ASN A 148 -1.45 -20.93 -16.40
CA ASN A 148 -2.86 -20.73 -16.73
C ASN A 148 -3.54 -22.00 -17.30
N ARG A 149 -2.84 -22.78 -18.13
CA ARG A 149 -3.37 -24.07 -18.65
C ARG A 149 -3.64 -25.09 -17.56
N HIS A 150 -2.93 -24.99 -16.44
CA HIS A 150 -3.07 -25.90 -15.29
C HIS A 150 -3.90 -25.31 -14.15
N GLY A 151 -4.65 -24.22 -14.40
CA GLY A 151 -5.53 -23.61 -13.41
C GLY A 151 -4.81 -22.84 -12.30
N VAL A 152 -3.50 -22.57 -12.48
CA VAL A 152 -2.71 -21.74 -11.57
C VAL A 152 -2.76 -20.31 -12.11
N THR A 153 -3.56 -19.45 -11.48
CA THR A 153 -3.68 -18.03 -11.85
C THR A 153 -2.39 -17.29 -11.51
N ALA A 154 -1.55 -17.07 -12.52
CA ALA A 154 -0.39 -16.19 -12.43
C ALA A 154 -0.80 -14.80 -12.92
N GLU A 155 -1.36 -13.96 -12.04
CA GLU A 155 -1.59 -12.57 -12.39
C GLU A 155 -0.24 -11.85 -12.59
N PRO A 156 -0.09 -11.06 -13.66
CA PRO A 156 1.13 -10.29 -13.87
C PRO A 156 1.23 -9.21 -12.78
N VAL A 157 2.15 -9.38 -11.83
CA VAL A 157 2.54 -8.29 -10.93
C VAL A 157 3.16 -7.19 -11.78
N GLN A 158 2.45 -6.07 -11.86
CA GLN A 158 2.89 -4.87 -12.55
C GLN A 158 3.96 -4.22 -11.68
N PHE A 159 5.24 -4.38 -12.05
CA PHE A 159 6.32 -3.65 -11.41
C PHE A 159 6.31 -2.22 -11.95
N ASP A 160 5.96 -1.25 -11.10
CA ASP A 160 6.22 0.14 -11.43
C ASP A 160 7.74 0.33 -11.59
N PRO A 161 8.18 1.04 -12.65
CA PRO A 161 9.60 1.30 -12.85
C PRO A 161 10.13 2.06 -11.62
N PRO A 162 11.36 1.74 -11.15
CA PRO A 162 11.94 2.42 -10.01
C PRO A 162 11.97 3.92 -10.29
N ALA A 163 11.43 4.71 -9.36
CA ALA A 163 11.39 6.16 -9.46
C ALA A 163 12.80 6.67 -9.85
N ALA A 164 12.88 7.30 -11.01
CA ALA A 164 14.09 8.00 -11.42
C ALA A 164 14.37 9.09 -10.36
N LYS A 165 15.61 9.08 -9.86
CA LYS A 165 16.11 9.99 -8.83
C LYS A 165 15.90 11.46 -9.19
#